data_AF-A0A954LJT3-F1
#
_entry.id   AF-A0A954LJT3-F1
#
_cell.length_a   1.000
_cell.length_b   1.000
_cell.length_c   1.000
_cell.angle_alpha   90.00
_cell.angle_beta   90.00
_cell.angle_gamma   90.00
#
_symmetry.space_group_name_H-M   'P 1'
#
loop_
_entity.id
_entity.type
_entity.pdbx_description
1 polymer ?
#
loop_
_entity_poly.entity_id
_entity_poly.type
_entity_poly.pdbx_seq_one_letter_code
_entity_poly.pdbx_strand_id
1 'polypeptide(L)'
;MDFQTWLKAKGFDPNQLSAKQKNSLVAGFEAEQLKKVEEEQELQFLRSQRPIAGRNRDQIIVAAICQTLKMRNVERHFDEQTLDAVDRDFRHGIGLQQILFRAAKANGQHFDSVANLRGLLKAAFIRGSGFRSLDLTGVLADTMNKMLLDHFNSVDPTWRLIAATRPVRDFRTINSYSLTGDLQYDEVGPGGEIKHGKLGQESYTNKADTYAKMLAITRTDIINDDLGAFAKIPSRLGRGAALKINDVFWTAFLSNSAFFKSANNNVSTGAGSALDATGDALNAAEVVFQNQTDPDGKPLGIMPRILLVPSTLQNTATKLMGSQLTTGGNSNVADRNVYQGR
;
A
#
# COMPACT_ATOMS: atom_id res chain seq x y z
N MET A 1 19.64 31.84 23.02
CA MET A 1 20.12 33.05 23.76
C MET A 1 21.03 32.54 24.88
N ASP A 2 22.10 33.23 25.27
CA ASP A 2 22.97 32.75 26.37
C ASP A 2 22.43 33.18 27.76
N PHE A 3 22.68 32.38 28.80
CA PHE A 3 22.12 32.56 30.15
C PHE A 3 22.53 33.90 30.76
N GLN A 4 23.76 34.35 30.55
CA GLN A 4 24.22 35.65 31.05
C GLN A 4 23.53 36.83 30.38
N THR A 5 23.26 36.72 29.08
CA THR A 5 22.50 37.72 28.33
C THR A 5 21.05 37.74 28.78
N TRP A 6 20.47 36.58 29.09
CA TRP A 6 19.11 36.47 29.61
C TRP A 6 18.95 37.08 31.00
N LEU A 7 19.92 36.84 31.91
CA LEU A 7 19.93 37.45 33.23
C LEU A 7 19.93 38.98 33.15
N LYS A 8 20.79 39.56 32.31
CA LYS A 8 20.82 41.01 32.07
C LYS A 8 19.51 41.53 31.49
N ALA A 9 18.89 40.79 30.56
CA ALA A 9 17.60 41.16 29.97
C ALA A 9 16.44 41.11 30.98
N LYS A 10 16.52 40.28 32.01
CA LYS A 10 15.57 40.22 33.13
C LYS A 10 15.90 41.19 34.28
N GLY A 11 16.93 42.04 34.10
CA GLY A 11 17.32 43.07 35.07
C GLY A 11 18.24 42.58 36.20
N PHE A 12 18.79 41.37 36.09
CA PHE A 12 19.76 40.82 37.05
C PHE A 12 21.20 41.13 36.63
N ASP A 13 22.03 41.61 37.57
CA ASP A 13 23.47 41.79 37.33
C ASP A 13 24.23 40.47 37.59
N PRO A 14 24.79 39.79 36.56
CA PRO A 14 25.40 38.47 36.69
C PRO A 14 26.56 38.39 37.69
N ASN A 15 27.20 39.52 37.99
CA ASN A 15 28.34 39.60 38.91
C ASN A 15 27.94 39.75 40.38
N GLN A 16 26.67 40.09 40.65
CA GLN A 16 26.15 40.32 42.01
C GLN A 16 25.35 39.14 42.58
N LEU A 17 25.12 38.08 41.79
CA LEU A 17 24.37 36.89 42.23
C LEU A 17 25.27 35.79 42.77
N SER A 18 24.91 35.25 43.94
CA SER A 18 25.52 34.04 44.49
C SER A 18 25.21 32.79 43.65
N ALA A 19 26.05 31.75 43.77
CA ALA A 19 25.86 30.50 43.03
C ALA A 19 24.48 29.85 43.28
N LYS A 20 23.97 29.96 44.51
CA LYS A 20 22.65 29.42 44.88
C LYS A 20 21.51 30.17 44.19
N GLN A 21 21.62 31.49 44.04
CA GLN A 21 20.63 32.32 43.33
C GLN A 21 20.67 32.09 41.81
N LYS A 22 21.87 31.90 41.25
CA LYS A 22 22.03 31.53 39.82
C LYS A 22 21.33 30.20 39.53
N ASN A 23 21.53 29.18 40.35
CA ASN A 23 20.90 27.86 40.16
C ASN A 23 19.38 27.91 40.24
N SER A 24 18.78 28.76 41.09
CA SER A 24 17.32 28.93 41.10
C SER A 24 16.75 29.60 39.85
N LEU A 25 17.57 30.37 39.11
CA LEU A 25 17.17 31.08 37.90
C LEU A 25 17.39 30.28 36.62
N VAL A 26 18.24 29.24 36.66
CA VAL A 26 18.49 28.34 35.51
C VAL A 26 17.20 27.65 35.07
N ALA A 27 16.39 27.16 36.00
CA ALA A 27 15.11 26.51 35.68
C ALA A 27 14.14 27.46 34.93
N GLY A 28 14.13 28.75 35.29
CA GLY A 28 13.32 29.77 34.60
C GLY A 28 13.82 30.07 33.19
N PHE A 29 15.14 30.07 32.99
CA PHE A 29 15.76 30.26 31.68
C PHE A 29 15.53 29.07 30.75
N GLU A 30 15.71 27.84 31.25
CA GLU A 30 15.47 26.60 30.49
C GLU A 30 14.01 26.49 30.06
N ALA A 31 13.06 26.83 30.94
CA ALA A 31 11.65 26.86 30.60
C ALA A 31 11.32 27.87 29.49
N GLU A 32 11.98 29.03 29.46
CA GLU A 32 11.78 30.05 28.41
C GLU A 32 12.47 29.68 27.09
N GLN A 33 13.58 28.94 27.12
CA GLN A 33 14.18 28.36 25.91
C GLN A 33 13.29 27.24 25.34
N LEU A 34 12.74 26.37 26.17
CA LEU A 34 11.82 25.29 25.76
C LEU A 34 10.58 25.82 25.04
N LYS A 35 9.93 26.86 25.58
CA LYS A 35 8.78 27.49 24.92
C LYS A 35 9.11 28.05 23.54
N LYS A 36 10.28 28.66 23.36
CA LYS A 36 10.73 29.16 22.05
C LYS A 36 10.96 28.02 21.05
N VAL A 37 11.52 26.90 21.51
CA VAL A 37 11.72 25.72 20.67
C VAL A 37 10.38 25.11 20.27
N GLU A 38 9.41 25.02 21.18
CA GLU A 38 8.04 24.57 20.88
C GLU A 38 7.36 25.48 19.85
N GLU A 39 7.41 26.80 20.05
CA GLU A 39 6.87 27.79 19.09
C GLU A 39 7.53 27.66 17.71
N GLU A 40 8.85 27.46 17.64
CA GLU A 40 9.58 27.26 16.38
C GLU A 40 9.19 25.93 15.71
N GLN A 41 8.99 24.86 16.48
CA GLN A 41 8.52 23.57 15.97
C GLN A 41 7.08 23.67 15.43
N GLU A 42 6.18 24.33 16.15
CA GLU A 42 4.83 24.62 15.68
C GLU A 42 4.86 25.49 14.42
N LEU A 43 5.72 26.50 14.36
CA LEU A 43 5.85 27.35 13.18
C LEU A 43 6.43 26.59 11.98
N GLN A 44 7.36 25.65 12.20
CA GLN A 44 7.89 24.77 11.16
C GLN A 44 6.82 23.79 10.66
N PHE A 45 6.01 23.24 11.56
CA PHE A 45 4.85 22.41 11.22
C PHE A 45 3.81 23.20 10.43
N LEU A 46 3.49 24.42 10.84
CA LEU A 46 2.60 25.31 10.09
C LEU A 46 3.18 25.69 8.72
N ARG A 47 4.50 25.89 8.61
CA ARG A 47 5.18 26.16 7.33
C ARG A 47 5.18 24.95 6.40
N SER A 48 5.32 23.72 6.92
CA SER A 48 5.22 22.50 6.11
C SER A 48 3.80 22.24 5.63
N GLN A 49 2.79 22.69 6.38
CA GLN A 49 1.39 22.67 5.98
C GLN A 49 0.98 23.84 5.07
N ARG A 50 1.78 24.92 4.97
CA ARG A 50 1.45 26.05 4.09
C ARG A 50 1.55 25.63 2.62
N PRO A 51 0.49 25.81 1.83
CA PRO A 51 0.53 25.47 0.41
C PRO A 51 1.49 26.40 -0.34
N ILE A 52 2.35 25.81 -1.16
CA ILE A 52 3.28 26.52 -2.05
C ILE A 52 2.43 27.21 -3.14
N ALA A 53 2.39 28.54 -3.10
CA ALA A 53 1.62 29.38 -4.01
C ALA A 53 2.06 29.18 -5.48
N GLY A 54 1.41 28.24 -6.18
CA GLY A 54 1.71 27.87 -7.56
C GLY A 54 1.33 26.43 -7.87
N ARG A 55 1.68 25.49 -6.98
CA ARG A 55 1.42 24.04 -7.16
C ARG A 55 -0.07 23.69 -7.12
N ASN A 56 -0.87 24.47 -6.37
CA ASN A 56 -2.31 24.26 -6.26
C ASN A 56 -3.05 24.46 -7.59
N ARG A 57 -2.61 25.37 -8.47
CA ARG A 57 -3.36 25.65 -9.71
C ARG A 57 -3.32 24.49 -10.69
N ASP A 58 -2.17 23.82 -10.82
CA ASP A 58 -2.03 22.68 -11.72
C ASP A 58 -2.79 21.47 -11.16
N GLN A 59 -2.72 21.25 -9.84
CA GLN A 59 -3.48 20.20 -9.16
C GLN A 59 -5.00 20.39 -9.25
N ILE A 60 -5.49 21.63 -9.17
CA ILE A 60 -6.91 21.96 -9.40
C ILE A 60 -7.32 21.55 -10.82
N ILE A 61 -6.49 21.80 -11.84
CA ILE A 61 -6.81 21.40 -13.22
C ILE A 61 -6.79 19.88 -13.37
N VAL A 62 -5.79 19.19 -12.82
CA VAL A 62 -5.72 17.72 -12.82
C VAL A 62 -6.95 17.15 -12.09
N ALA A 63 -7.34 17.69 -10.95
CA ALA A 63 -8.53 17.28 -10.20
C ALA A 63 -9.81 17.48 -11.00
N ALA A 64 -9.97 18.65 -11.63
CA ALA A 64 -11.10 18.94 -12.51
C ALA A 64 -11.17 17.97 -13.69
N ILE A 65 -10.04 17.58 -14.28
CA ILE A 65 -9.98 16.57 -15.36
C ILE A 65 -10.35 15.19 -14.81
N CYS A 66 -9.85 14.80 -13.64
CA CYS A 66 -10.20 13.53 -13.01
C CYS A 66 -11.71 13.44 -12.71
N GLN A 67 -12.34 14.53 -12.26
CA GLN A 67 -13.79 14.59 -12.06
C GLN A 67 -14.55 14.47 -13.39
N THR A 68 -14.12 15.14 -14.46
CA THR A 68 -14.81 15.04 -15.77
C THR A 68 -14.67 13.66 -16.40
N LEU A 69 -13.54 12.99 -16.19
CA LEU A 69 -13.30 11.60 -16.59
C LEU A 69 -14.03 10.59 -15.69
N LYS A 70 -14.79 11.05 -14.69
CA LYS A 70 -15.54 10.21 -13.74
C LYS A 70 -14.66 9.18 -13.05
N MET A 71 -13.46 9.60 -12.67
CA MET A 71 -12.55 8.78 -11.87
C MET A 71 -13.24 8.39 -10.55
N ARG A 72 -13.04 7.15 -10.09
CA ARG A 72 -13.58 6.72 -8.80
C ARG A 72 -12.69 7.27 -7.68
N ASN A 73 -13.29 7.56 -6.52
CA ASN A 73 -12.56 7.97 -5.31
C ASN A 73 -11.58 9.15 -5.52
N VAL A 74 -11.98 10.19 -6.26
CA VAL A 74 -11.13 11.38 -6.52
C VAL A 74 -10.61 11.99 -5.21
N GLU A 75 -11.42 11.94 -4.16
CA GLU A 75 -11.11 12.39 -2.80
C GLU A 75 -9.85 11.75 -2.19
N ARG A 76 -9.44 10.56 -2.64
CA ARG A 76 -8.21 9.91 -2.15
C ARG A 76 -6.95 10.45 -2.79
N HIS A 77 -7.07 11.14 -3.92
CA HIS A 77 -5.95 11.56 -4.77
C HIS A 77 -5.64 13.05 -4.68
N PHE A 78 -6.49 13.83 -4.00
CA PHE A 78 -6.39 15.28 -3.88
C PHE A 78 -6.81 15.72 -2.47
N ASP A 79 -6.26 16.84 -2.02
CA ASP A 79 -6.64 17.50 -0.79
C ASP A 79 -8.01 18.19 -0.91
N GLU A 80 -8.70 18.34 0.22
CA GLU A 80 -10.04 18.94 0.31
C GLU A 80 -10.07 20.37 -0.26
N GLN A 81 -9.04 21.17 0.01
CA GLN A 81 -8.94 22.55 -0.53
C GLN A 81 -8.87 22.58 -2.06
N THR A 82 -8.21 21.61 -2.68
CA THR A 82 -8.15 21.48 -4.14
C THR A 82 -9.52 21.10 -4.69
N LEU A 83 -10.25 20.20 -4.03
CA LEU A 83 -11.58 19.78 -4.46
C LEU A 83 -12.60 20.91 -4.31
N ASP A 84 -12.57 21.65 -3.21
CA ASP A 84 -13.39 22.85 -3.00
C ASP A 84 -13.12 23.92 -4.06
N ALA A 85 -11.84 24.12 -4.42
CA ALA A 85 -11.46 25.04 -5.47
C ALA A 85 -11.96 24.57 -6.85
N VAL A 86 -11.98 23.25 -7.11
CA VAL A 86 -12.58 22.69 -8.33
C VAL A 86 -14.08 22.95 -8.36
N ASP A 87 -14.79 22.68 -7.27
CA ASP A 87 -16.25 22.86 -7.22
C ASP A 87 -16.65 24.35 -7.35
N ARG A 88 -15.81 25.26 -6.85
CA ARG A 88 -15.98 26.71 -7.05
C ARG A 88 -15.72 27.15 -8.48
N ASP A 89 -14.58 26.74 -9.05
CA ASP A 89 -14.07 27.28 -10.31
C ASP A 89 -14.60 26.50 -11.54
N PHE A 90 -15.06 25.25 -11.34
CA PHE A 90 -15.47 24.29 -12.37
C PHE A 90 -16.75 23.50 -12.00
N ARG A 91 -17.82 24.20 -11.61
CA ARG A 91 -19.14 23.59 -11.24
C ARG A 91 -19.72 22.58 -12.24
N HIS A 92 -19.36 22.66 -13.51
CA HIS A 92 -19.86 21.78 -14.58
C HIS A 92 -18.75 20.90 -15.18
N GLY A 93 -17.60 20.82 -14.50
CA GLY A 93 -16.40 20.19 -15.02
C GLY A 93 -15.66 21.03 -16.04
N ILE A 94 -14.39 20.68 -16.28
CA ILE A 94 -13.53 21.34 -17.25
C ILE A 94 -13.66 20.73 -18.65
N GLY A 95 -14.08 21.53 -19.63
CA GLY A 95 -14.14 21.11 -21.03
C GLY A 95 -12.77 21.13 -21.73
N LEU A 96 -12.59 20.32 -22.77
CA LEU A 96 -11.34 20.26 -23.55
C LEU A 96 -10.93 21.63 -24.14
N GLN A 97 -11.92 22.42 -24.60
CA GLN A 97 -11.67 23.78 -25.08
C GLN A 97 -11.09 24.68 -23.98
N GLN A 98 -11.63 24.58 -22.75
CA GLN A 98 -11.12 25.35 -21.62
C GLN A 98 -9.71 24.93 -21.21
N ILE A 99 -9.38 23.63 -21.32
CA ILE A 99 -8.02 23.12 -21.10
C ILE A 99 -7.07 23.73 -22.14
N LEU A 100 -7.45 23.70 -23.42
CA LEU A 100 -6.65 24.27 -24.51
C LEU A 100 -6.44 25.78 -24.36
N PHE A 101 -7.48 26.53 -23.99
CA PHE A 101 -7.35 27.97 -23.74
C PHE A 101 -6.44 28.27 -22.56
N ARG A 102 -6.50 27.48 -21.47
CA ARG A 102 -5.62 27.63 -20.31
C ARG A 102 -4.17 27.28 -20.65
N ALA A 103 -3.94 26.21 -21.42
CA ALA A 103 -2.61 25.83 -21.89
C ALA A 103 -2.01 26.89 -22.82
N ALA A 104 -2.79 27.39 -23.78
CA ALA A 104 -2.35 28.49 -24.66
C ALA A 104 -2.04 29.76 -23.85
N LYS A 105 -2.89 30.11 -22.87
CA LYS A 105 -2.68 31.25 -21.97
C LYS A 105 -1.41 31.09 -21.13
N ALA A 106 -1.11 29.88 -20.66
CA ALA A 106 0.14 29.57 -19.96
C ALA A 106 1.36 29.74 -20.87
N ASN A 107 1.22 29.44 -22.16
CA ASN A 107 2.21 29.69 -23.20
C ASN A 107 2.25 31.15 -23.68
N GLY A 108 1.53 32.05 -23.03
CA GLY A 108 1.54 33.49 -23.31
C GLY A 108 0.67 33.91 -24.49
N GLN A 109 -0.15 33.01 -25.04
CA GLN A 109 -1.08 33.31 -26.14
C GLN A 109 -2.52 33.25 -25.65
N HIS A 110 -3.27 34.33 -25.86
CA HIS A 110 -4.67 34.40 -25.45
C HIS A 110 -5.59 34.11 -26.64
N PHE A 111 -6.58 33.26 -26.40
CA PHE A 111 -7.63 32.93 -27.36
C PHE A 111 -8.96 32.96 -26.61
N ASP A 112 -9.93 33.68 -27.17
CA ASP A 112 -11.30 33.78 -26.63
C ASP A 112 -12.28 32.88 -27.41
N SER A 113 -11.84 32.29 -28.51
CA SER A 113 -12.66 31.47 -29.39
C SER A 113 -11.85 30.39 -30.10
N VAL A 114 -12.54 29.30 -30.46
CA VAL A 114 -12.00 28.17 -31.23
C VAL A 114 -11.97 28.47 -32.73
N ALA A 115 -12.36 29.67 -33.16
CA ALA A 115 -12.35 30.10 -34.56
C ALA A 115 -10.98 29.87 -35.23
N ASN A 116 -9.89 30.08 -34.50
CA ASN A 116 -8.54 29.72 -34.94
C ASN A 116 -8.02 28.47 -34.23
N LEU A 117 -8.66 27.32 -34.48
CA LEU A 117 -8.30 26.04 -33.87
C LEU A 117 -6.83 25.66 -34.12
N ARG A 118 -6.31 25.89 -35.33
CA ARG A 118 -4.90 25.60 -35.64
C ARG A 118 -3.95 26.46 -34.82
N GLY A 119 -4.23 27.75 -34.69
CA GLY A 119 -3.47 28.68 -33.85
C GLY A 119 -3.52 28.27 -32.38
N LEU A 120 -4.71 27.93 -31.87
CA LEU A 120 -4.92 27.47 -30.51
C LEU A 120 -4.16 26.17 -30.20
N LEU A 121 -4.25 25.17 -31.08
CA LEU A 121 -3.53 23.90 -30.92
C LEU A 121 -2.02 24.12 -30.98
N LYS A 122 -1.55 24.97 -31.91
CA LYS A 122 -0.14 25.36 -32.00
C LYS A 122 0.32 26.02 -30.69
N ALA A 123 -0.47 26.94 -30.16
CA ALA A 123 -0.20 27.64 -28.91
C ALA A 123 -0.20 26.71 -27.69
N ALA A 124 -1.14 25.76 -27.62
CA ALA A 124 -1.31 24.88 -26.47
C ALA A 124 -0.24 23.77 -26.41
N PHE A 125 0.20 23.24 -27.56
CA PHE A 125 1.13 22.10 -27.62
C PHE A 125 2.58 22.46 -27.96
N ILE A 126 2.86 23.61 -28.59
CA ILE A 126 4.24 23.98 -28.93
C ILE A 126 4.92 24.66 -27.74
N ARG A 127 6.00 24.02 -27.26
CA ARG A 127 6.96 24.60 -26.32
C ARG A 127 7.56 25.88 -26.90
N GLY A 128 7.07 27.04 -26.46
CA GLY A 128 7.93 28.22 -26.37
C GLY A 128 9.12 27.88 -25.46
N SER A 129 10.32 28.33 -25.79
CA SER A 129 11.61 27.95 -25.19
C SER A 129 11.82 28.35 -23.71
N GLY A 130 10.79 28.29 -22.88
CA GLY A 130 10.85 28.62 -21.45
C GLY A 130 10.12 27.56 -20.62
N PHE A 131 10.73 27.21 -19.49
CA PHE A 131 10.09 26.41 -18.44
C PHE A 131 8.84 27.15 -17.94
N ARG A 132 7.65 26.63 -18.23
CA ARG A 132 6.36 27.18 -17.79
C ARG A 132 5.62 26.08 -17.03
N SER A 133 4.95 26.47 -15.94
CA SER A 133 4.36 25.55 -14.96
C SER A 133 3.20 24.69 -15.48
N LEU A 134 2.57 25.09 -16.60
CA LEU A 134 1.38 24.42 -17.15
C LEU A 134 1.67 23.83 -18.53
N ASP A 135 2.45 22.74 -18.55
CA ASP A 135 2.59 21.91 -19.74
C ASP A 135 1.38 20.98 -19.83
N LEU A 136 0.57 21.10 -20.88
CA LEU A 136 -0.55 20.20 -21.15
C LEU A 136 -0.09 18.74 -21.15
N THR A 137 1.15 18.47 -21.55
CA THR A 137 1.77 17.15 -21.50
C THR A 137 1.92 16.65 -20.06
N GLY A 138 2.36 17.51 -19.14
CA GLY A 138 2.52 17.18 -17.72
C GLY A 138 1.18 16.94 -17.03
N VAL A 139 0.20 17.80 -17.28
CA VAL A 139 -1.18 17.63 -16.74
C VAL A 139 -1.82 16.34 -17.25
N LEU A 140 -1.67 16.03 -18.55
CA LEU A 140 -2.16 14.77 -19.12
C LEU A 140 -1.44 13.55 -18.54
N ALA A 141 -0.12 13.62 -18.36
CA ALA A 141 0.65 12.54 -17.73
C ALA A 141 0.21 12.29 -16.29
N ASP A 142 0.03 13.35 -15.49
CA ASP A 142 -0.40 13.24 -14.09
C ASP A 142 -1.83 12.70 -13.96
N THR A 143 -2.75 13.16 -14.79
CA THR A 143 -4.12 12.63 -14.83
C THR A 143 -4.13 11.15 -15.24
N MET A 144 -3.36 10.76 -16.26
CA MET A 144 -3.22 9.36 -16.68
C MET A 144 -2.60 8.50 -15.57
N ASN A 145 -1.56 8.97 -14.89
CA ASN A 145 -0.93 8.25 -13.78
C ASN A 145 -1.90 8.02 -12.62
N LYS A 146 -2.72 9.02 -12.27
CA LYS A 146 -3.76 8.86 -11.24
C LYS A 146 -4.84 7.86 -11.67
N MET A 147 -5.32 7.95 -12.91
CA MET A 147 -6.29 6.99 -13.45
C MET A 147 -5.74 5.55 -13.46
N LEU A 148 -4.48 5.39 -13.90
CA LEU A 148 -3.78 4.09 -13.89
C LEU A 148 -3.72 3.52 -12.47
N LEU A 149 -3.39 4.36 -11.49
CA LEU A 149 -3.27 3.96 -10.09
C LEU A 149 -4.62 3.57 -9.48
N ASP A 150 -5.69 4.31 -9.73
CA ASP A 150 -7.03 3.96 -9.23
C ASP A 150 -7.50 2.62 -9.82
N HIS A 151 -7.32 2.42 -11.12
CA HIS A 151 -7.67 1.14 -11.75
C HIS A 151 -6.78 -0.02 -11.31
N PHE A 152 -5.51 0.24 -11.00
CA PHE A 152 -4.64 -0.76 -10.37
C PHE A 152 -5.16 -1.14 -8.98
N ASN A 153 -5.54 -0.16 -8.15
CA ASN A 153 -6.06 -0.39 -6.80
C ASN A 153 -7.49 -0.95 -6.78
N SER A 154 -8.22 -0.89 -7.89
CA SER A 154 -9.57 -1.45 -8.01
C SER A 154 -9.61 -2.98 -8.05
N VAL A 155 -8.48 -3.62 -8.35
CA VAL A 155 -8.36 -5.07 -8.33
C VAL A 155 -8.06 -5.52 -6.91
N ASP A 156 -8.81 -6.51 -6.44
CA ASP A 156 -8.64 -7.04 -5.10
C ASP A 156 -7.29 -7.76 -4.94
N PRO A 157 -6.46 -7.37 -3.94
CA PRO A 157 -5.17 -7.98 -3.67
C PRO A 157 -5.25 -8.99 -2.50
N THR A 158 -6.19 -9.94 -2.52
CA THR A 158 -6.36 -10.99 -1.48
C THR A 158 -5.06 -11.67 -1.05
N TRP A 159 -4.11 -11.85 -1.98
CA TRP A 159 -2.81 -12.48 -1.71
C TRP A 159 -2.01 -11.78 -0.60
N ARG A 160 -2.22 -10.47 -0.38
CA ARG A 160 -1.56 -9.70 0.70
C ARG A 160 -1.98 -10.15 2.10
N LEU A 161 -3.13 -10.84 2.23
CA LEU A 161 -3.60 -11.37 3.51
C LEU A 161 -2.82 -12.62 3.94
N ILE A 162 -2.28 -13.37 2.97
CA ILE A 162 -1.64 -14.68 3.20
C ILE A 162 -0.15 -14.68 2.89
N ALA A 163 0.37 -13.63 2.27
CA ALA A 163 1.78 -13.52 1.88
C ALA A 163 2.39 -12.18 2.30
N ALA A 164 3.63 -12.23 2.76
CA ALA A 164 4.43 -11.04 3.08
C ALA A 164 5.25 -10.58 1.88
N THR A 165 5.33 -9.26 1.67
CA THR A 165 6.20 -8.67 0.65
C THR A 165 7.61 -8.49 1.21
N ARG A 166 8.62 -9.05 0.54
CA ARG A 166 10.04 -8.86 0.90
C ARG A 166 10.78 -8.04 -0.16
N PRO A 167 11.56 -7.02 0.21
CA PRO A 167 12.38 -6.29 -0.76
C PRO A 167 13.52 -7.18 -1.25
N VAL A 168 13.82 -7.07 -2.55
CA VAL A 168 14.89 -7.79 -3.24
C VAL A 168 15.89 -6.76 -3.77
N ARG A 169 17.19 -6.95 -3.50
CA ARG A 169 18.25 -6.00 -3.86
C ARG A 169 18.68 -6.12 -5.33
N ASP A 170 18.69 -7.33 -5.88
CA ASP A 170 19.08 -7.60 -7.26
C ASP A 170 18.24 -8.75 -7.88
N PHE A 171 18.32 -8.92 -9.20
CA PHE A 171 17.55 -9.93 -9.94
C PHE A 171 18.17 -11.34 -9.94
N ARG A 172 19.21 -11.57 -9.12
CA ARG A 172 19.84 -12.88 -8.99
C ARG A 172 18.95 -13.80 -8.14
N THR A 173 19.13 -15.10 -8.29
CA THR A 173 18.49 -16.08 -7.40
C THR A 173 19.01 -15.87 -5.99
N ILE A 174 18.11 -15.63 -5.05
CA ILE A 174 18.39 -15.48 -3.63
C ILE A 174 18.11 -16.81 -2.96
N ASN A 175 19.13 -17.34 -2.29
CA ASN A 175 18.97 -18.49 -1.41
C ASN A 175 18.69 -17.98 0.00
N SER A 176 17.51 -18.27 0.52
CA SER A 176 17.15 -18.09 1.93
C SER A 176 17.42 -19.40 2.63
N TYR A 177 18.15 -19.34 3.74
CA TYR A 177 18.46 -20.53 4.51
C TYR A 177 17.76 -20.48 5.85
N SER A 178 17.12 -21.58 6.23
CA SER A 178 16.65 -21.81 7.59
C SER A 178 17.68 -22.67 8.30
N LEU A 179 18.22 -22.18 9.42
CA LEU A 179 19.09 -22.98 10.27
C LEU A 179 18.20 -23.93 11.07
N THR A 180 18.41 -25.22 10.89
CA THR A 180 17.75 -26.27 11.66
C THR A 180 18.80 -26.93 12.55
N GLY A 181 18.41 -27.61 13.61
CA GLY A 181 19.36 -28.34 14.42
C GLY A 181 18.89 -28.58 15.85
N ASP A 182 19.15 -29.79 16.32
CA ASP A 182 18.92 -30.20 17.70
C ASP A 182 19.93 -29.50 18.63
N LEU A 183 19.52 -28.31 19.10
CA LEU A 183 20.20 -27.51 20.10
C LEU A 183 19.55 -27.67 21.50
N GLN A 184 18.73 -28.70 21.70
CA GLN A 184 18.17 -28.96 23.02
C GLN A 184 19.31 -29.33 23.99
N TYR A 185 19.24 -28.79 25.21
CA TYR A 185 20.22 -29.10 26.24
C TYR A 185 20.07 -30.55 26.71
N ASP A 186 21.19 -31.27 26.67
CA ASP A 186 21.34 -32.56 27.35
C ASP A 186 21.65 -32.34 28.83
N GLU A 187 21.21 -33.28 29.67
CA GLU A 187 21.60 -33.31 31.07
C GLU A 187 23.10 -33.55 31.18
N VAL A 188 23.80 -32.65 31.89
CA VAL A 188 25.24 -32.76 32.08
C VAL A 188 25.50 -33.82 33.15
N GLY A 189 26.17 -34.90 32.76
CA GLY A 189 26.53 -35.97 33.68
C GLY A 189 27.55 -35.50 34.74
N PRO A 190 27.78 -36.30 35.81
CA PRO A 190 28.67 -35.94 36.92
C PRO A 190 30.12 -35.62 36.51
N GLY A 191 30.55 -36.04 35.31
CA GLY A 191 31.87 -35.75 34.74
C GLY A 191 31.99 -34.42 33.98
N GLY A 192 30.91 -33.66 33.83
CA GLY A 192 30.94 -32.31 33.26
C GLY A 192 31.14 -32.22 31.74
N GLU A 193 31.10 -33.35 31.00
CA GLU A 193 31.24 -33.33 29.55
C GLU A 193 29.98 -32.74 28.88
N ILE A 194 30.17 -31.68 28.09
CA ILE A 194 29.11 -31.02 27.32
C ILE A 194 29.20 -31.51 25.88
N LYS A 195 28.10 -32.05 25.35
CA LYS A 195 28.04 -32.52 23.96
C LYS A 195 27.87 -31.37 22.98
N HIS A 196 28.46 -31.51 21.80
CA HIS A 196 28.28 -30.58 20.69
C HIS A 196 26.92 -30.79 20.01
N GLY A 197 26.15 -29.72 19.85
CA GLY A 197 24.95 -29.71 19.03
C GLY A 197 25.28 -29.86 17.53
N LYS A 198 24.34 -30.44 16.77
CA LYS A 198 24.43 -30.55 15.31
C LYS A 198 23.55 -29.50 14.66
N LEU A 199 24.08 -28.82 13.65
CA LEU A 199 23.33 -27.85 12.86
C LEU A 199 23.08 -28.42 11.46
N GLY A 200 21.82 -28.38 11.04
CA GLY A 200 21.36 -28.60 9.68
C GLY A 200 20.98 -27.29 8.99
N GLN A 201 20.69 -27.36 7.70
CA GLN A 201 20.25 -26.19 6.94
C GLN A 201 19.25 -26.61 5.87
N GLU A 202 18.10 -25.93 5.84
CA GLU A 202 17.19 -25.98 4.70
C GLU A 202 17.40 -24.74 3.82
N SER A 203 17.24 -24.89 2.51
CA SER A 203 17.42 -23.80 1.55
C SER A 203 16.20 -23.60 0.67
N TYR A 204 15.76 -22.35 0.54
CA TYR A 204 14.66 -21.92 -0.32
C TYR A 204 15.20 -20.90 -1.32
N THR A 205 14.82 -21.03 -2.59
CA THR A 205 15.31 -20.14 -3.65
C THR A 205 14.20 -19.24 -4.18
N ASN A 206 14.44 -17.93 -4.22
CA ASN A 206 13.51 -16.95 -4.78
C ASN A 206 14.19 -16.10 -5.84
N LYS A 207 13.47 -15.72 -6.90
CA LYS A 207 13.99 -14.83 -7.96
C LYS A 207 12.91 -13.81 -8.35
N ALA A 208 13.32 -12.56 -8.51
CA ALA A 208 12.47 -11.52 -9.06
C ALA A 208 12.59 -11.49 -10.60
N ASP A 209 11.46 -11.38 -11.29
CA ASP A 209 11.40 -11.20 -12.75
C ASP A 209 10.61 -9.92 -13.09
N THR A 210 10.93 -9.31 -14.23
CA THR A 210 10.34 -8.05 -14.68
C THR A 210 9.20 -8.30 -15.66
N TYR A 211 8.04 -7.70 -15.40
CA TYR A 211 6.88 -7.72 -16.28
C TYR A 211 6.58 -6.30 -16.78
N ALA A 212 6.45 -6.13 -18.10
CA ALA A 212 6.15 -4.83 -18.70
C ALA A 212 5.19 -4.99 -19.89
N LYS A 213 4.39 -3.95 -20.15
CA LYS A 213 3.56 -3.82 -21.35
C LYS A 213 3.50 -2.35 -21.74
N MET A 214 3.82 -2.05 -23.01
CA MET A 214 3.77 -0.72 -23.59
C MET A 214 2.74 -0.69 -24.71
N LEU A 215 1.94 0.37 -24.77
CA LEU A 215 1.01 0.62 -25.86
C LEU A 215 1.46 1.88 -26.61
N ALA A 216 1.59 1.76 -27.92
CA ALA A 216 1.83 2.89 -28.82
C ALA A 216 0.54 3.20 -29.56
N ILE A 217 0.18 4.48 -29.63
CA ILE A 217 -1.00 4.96 -30.36
C ILE A 217 -0.48 5.79 -31.53
N THR A 218 -0.87 5.44 -32.76
CA THR A 218 -0.50 6.19 -33.95
C THR A 218 -1.52 7.29 -34.27
N ARG A 219 -1.15 8.26 -35.12
CA ARG A 219 -2.07 9.32 -35.54
C ARG A 219 -3.32 8.78 -36.24
N THR A 220 -3.17 7.73 -37.05
CA THR A 220 -4.30 7.10 -37.75
C THR A 220 -5.25 6.44 -36.76
N ASP A 221 -4.71 5.81 -35.72
CA ASP A 221 -5.50 5.22 -34.64
C ASP A 221 -6.35 6.32 -33.98
N ILE A 222 -5.74 7.45 -33.58
CA ILE A 222 -6.42 8.61 -32.96
C ILE A 222 -7.58 9.12 -33.83
N ILE A 223 -7.39 9.21 -35.13
CA ILE A 223 -8.42 9.75 -36.05
C ILE A 223 -9.56 8.76 -36.22
N ASN A 224 -9.26 7.47 -36.23
CA ASN A 224 -10.25 6.42 -36.45
C ASN A 224 -10.90 5.94 -35.12
N ASP A 225 -10.74 6.69 -34.02
CA ASP A 225 -11.35 6.36 -32.71
C ASP A 225 -12.79 6.82 -32.60
N ASP A 226 -13.66 6.27 -33.43
CA ASP A 226 -15.08 6.64 -33.48
C ASP A 226 -15.84 6.23 -32.22
N LEU A 227 -15.32 5.26 -31.47
CA LEU A 227 -15.95 4.69 -30.26
C LEU A 227 -15.35 5.21 -28.95
N GLY A 228 -14.37 6.12 -29.00
CA GLY A 228 -13.67 6.62 -27.81
C GLY A 228 -12.97 5.50 -27.03
N ALA A 229 -12.44 4.49 -27.72
CA ALA A 229 -11.76 3.34 -27.14
C ALA A 229 -10.48 3.76 -26.40
N PHE A 230 -9.80 4.82 -26.82
CA PHE A 230 -8.55 5.24 -26.17
C PHE A 230 -8.75 5.84 -24.79
N ALA A 231 -9.90 6.42 -24.51
CA ALA A 231 -10.26 6.86 -23.17
C ALA A 231 -10.23 5.70 -22.15
N LYS A 232 -10.39 4.45 -22.61
CA LYS A 232 -10.37 3.24 -21.77
C LYS A 232 -8.98 2.59 -21.68
N ILE A 233 -7.96 3.09 -22.37
CA ILE A 233 -6.61 2.50 -22.31
C ILE A 233 -6.01 2.58 -20.90
N PRO A 234 -5.99 3.75 -20.22
CA PRO A 234 -5.41 3.85 -18.89
C PRO A 234 -6.08 2.90 -17.90
N SER A 235 -7.40 2.79 -17.96
CA SER A 235 -8.14 1.90 -17.07
C SER A 235 -7.84 0.43 -17.29
N ARG A 236 -7.74 0.01 -18.55
CA ARG A 236 -7.38 -1.37 -18.90
C ARG A 236 -5.93 -1.70 -18.54
N LEU A 237 -5.01 -0.76 -18.75
CA LEU A 237 -3.60 -0.97 -18.45
C LEU A 237 -3.36 -1.05 -16.93
N GLY A 238 -3.97 -0.16 -16.15
CA GLY A 238 -3.89 -0.17 -14.68
C GLY A 238 -4.45 -1.46 -14.08
N ARG A 239 -5.66 -1.86 -14.51
CA ARG A 239 -6.26 -3.14 -14.11
C ARG A 239 -5.41 -4.33 -14.54
N GLY A 240 -4.90 -4.32 -15.77
CA GLY A 240 -4.08 -5.41 -16.30
C GLY A 240 -2.77 -5.62 -15.51
N ALA A 241 -2.15 -4.54 -15.04
CA ALA A 241 -0.97 -4.62 -14.19
C ALA A 241 -1.29 -5.29 -12.84
N ALA A 242 -2.40 -4.94 -12.20
CA ALA A 242 -2.81 -5.58 -10.94
C ALA A 242 -3.22 -7.05 -11.12
N LEU A 243 -3.96 -7.37 -12.19
CA LEU A 243 -4.31 -8.75 -12.53
C LEU A 243 -3.07 -9.63 -12.72
N LYS A 244 -2.01 -9.10 -13.35
CA LYS A 244 -0.79 -9.89 -13.56
C LYS A 244 -0.11 -10.29 -12.25
N ILE A 245 -0.17 -9.43 -11.22
CA ILE A 245 0.34 -9.77 -9.89
C ILE A 245 -0.46 -10.94 -9.30
N ASN A 246 -1.79 -10.86 -9.38
CA ASN A 246 -2.67 -11.93 -8.91
C ASN A 246 -2.40 -13.24 -9.67
N ASP A 247 -2.30 -13.18 -10.99
CA ASP A 247 -2.04 -14.36 -11.83
C ASP A 247 -0.72 -15.04 -11.46
N VAL A 248 0.36 -14.26 -11.31
CA VAL A 248 1.68 -14.80 -10.95
C VAL A 248 1.63 -15.44 -9.56
N PHE A 249 1.03 -14.75 -8.58
CA PHE A 249 0.92 -15.27 -7.22
C PHE A 249 0.09 -16.56 -7.18
N TRP A 250 -1.13 -16.55 -7.71
CA TRP A 250 -2.04 -17.71 -7.63
C TRP A 250 -1.55 -18.89 -8.46
N THR A 251 -0.90 -18.66 -9.60
CA THR A 251 -0.26 -19.73 -10.37
C THR A 251 0.85 -20.40 -9.58
N ALA A 252 1.69 -19.63 -8.88
CA ALA A 252 2.76 -20.18 -8.05
C ALA A 252 2.22 -20.87 -6.79
N PHE A 253 1.20 -20.29 -6.15
CA PHE A 253 0.58 -20.83 -4.94
C PHE A 253 -0.14 -22.16 -5.21
N LEU A 254 -0.96 -22.22 -6.27
CA LEU A 254 -1.73 -23.43 -6.62
C LEU A 254 -0.85 -24.53 -7.23
N SER A 255 0.29 -24.20 -7.83
CA SER A 255 1.23 -25.19 -8.36
C SER A 255 2.16 -25.79 -7.29
N ASN A 256 1.99 -25.42 -6.02
CA ASN A 256 2.90 -25.83 -4.94
C ASN A 256 2.62 -27.24 -4.39
N SER A 257 2.55 -28.23 -5.28
CA SER A 257 2.39 -29.66 -4.92
C SER A 257 3.63 -30.25 -4.25
N ALA A 258 4.79 -29.58 -4.34
CA ALA A 258 5.99 -29.99 -3.63
C ALA A 258 5.93 -29.67 -2.13
N PHE A 259 5.28 -28.55 -1.78
CA PHE A 259 5.07 -28.15 -0.39
C PHE A 259 3.82 -28.81 0.19
N PHE A 260 2.65 -28.66 -0.44
CA PHE A 260 1.39 -29.28 0.03
C PHE A 260 1.30 -30.72 -0.47
N LYS A 261 1.82 -31.66 0.33
CA LYS A 261 1.81 -33.10 0.03
C LYS A 261 1.70 -33.92 1.31
N SER A 262 1.13 -35.11 1.21
CA SER A 262 0.98 -36.02 2.36
C SER A 262 2.32 -36.33 3.07
N ALA A 263 3.42 -36.40 2.32
CA ALA A 263 4.76 -36.64 2.89
C ALA A 263 5.26 -35.51 3.81
N ASN A 264 4.75 -34.29 3.66
CA ASN A 264 5.04 -33.17 4.55
C ASN A 264 4.03 -33.07 5.69
N ASN A 265 3.15 -34.06 5.84
CA ASN A 265 2.09 -34.11 6.85
C ASN A 265 1.20 -32.85 6.87
N ASN A 266 1.07 -32.11 5.76
CA ASN A 266 0.38 -30.82 5.70
C ASN A 266 -0.84 -30.82 4.76
N VAL A 267 -1.32 -32.01 4.41
CA VAL A 267 -2.52 -32.21 3.59
C VAL A 267 -3.37 -33.30 4.22
N SER A 268 -4.67 -33.03 4.37
CA SER A 268 -5.67 -34.03 4.71
C SER A 268 -6.25 -34.62 3.43
N THR A 269 -6.15 -35.93 3.24
CA THR A 269 -6.65 -36.64 2.05
C THR A 269 -7.57 -37.79 2.47
N GLY A 270 -8.73 -37.94 1.83
CA GLY A 270 -9.61 -39.10 2.02
C GLY A 270 -11.09 -38.72 2.19
N ALA A 271 -11.91 -39.69 2.65
CA ALA A 271 -13.29 -39.42 3.01
C ALA A 271 -13.34 -38.43 4.19
N GLY A 272 -14.12 -37.34 4.06
CA GLY A 272 -14.19 -36.29 5.08
C GLY A 272 -13.17 -35.16 4.94
N SER A 273 -12.35 -35.12 3.87
CA SER A 273 -11.43 -33.99 3.62
C SER A 273 -12.10 -32.81 2.90
N ALA A 274 -13.31 -33.00 2.36
CA ALA A 274 -14.05 -31.95 1.68
C ALA A 274 -14.76 -31.07 2.71
N LEU A 275 -14.60 -29.74 2.58
CA LEU A 275 -15.27 -28.80 3.47
C LEU A 275 -16.79 -28.93 3.36
N ASP A 276 -17.44 -29.22 4.48
CA ASP A 276 -18.87 -29.35 4.61
C ASP A 276 -19.43 -28.47 5.74
N ALA A 277 -20.73 -28.56 5.97
CA ALA A 277 -21.41 -27.79 7.02
C ALA A 277 -21.34 -28.46 8.41
N THR A 278 -20.80 -29.68 8.52
CA THR A 278 -20.65 -30.38 9.80
C THR A 278 -19.42 -29.87 10.55
N GLY A 279 -18.37 -29.50 9.80
CA GLY A 279 -17.11 -28.97 10.35
C GLY A 279 -16.06 -30.05 10.62
N ASP A 280 -16.35 -31.32 10.32
CA ASP A 280 -15.43 -32.44 10.55
C ASP A 280 -14.14 -32.29 9.73
N ALA A 281 -14.27 -31.86 8.48
CA ALA A 281 -13.14 -31.58 7.59
C ALA A 281 -12.23 -30.46 8.13
N LEU A 282 -12.83 -29.44 8.75
CA LEU A 282 -12.08 -28.32 9.33
C LEU A 282 -11.34 -28.77 10.59
N ASN A 283 -11.98 -29.56 11.46
CA ASN A 283 -11.34 -30.14 12.63
C ASN A 283 -10.14 -31.02 12.24
N ALA A 284 -10.31 -31.89 11.23
CA ALA A 284 -9.21 -32.69 10.72
C ALA A 284 -8.04 -31.82 10.19
N ALA A 285 -8.35 -30.72 9.48
CA ALA A 285 -7.33 -29.78 9.01
C ALA A 285 -6.63 -29.03 10.15
N GLU A 286 -7.35 -28.65 11.21
CA GLU A 286 -6.77 -28.01 12.40
C GLU A 286 -5.82 -28.95 13.13
N VAL A 287 -6.19 -30.23 13.30
CA VAL A 287 -5.32 -31.24 13.91
C VAL A 287 -4.04 -31.42 13.10
N VAL A 288 -4.15 -31.49 11.78
CA VAL A 288 -2.98 -31.58 10.87
C VAL A 288 -2.09 -30.33 10.99
N PHE A 289 -2.67 -29.15 11.18
CA PHE A 289 -1.92 -27.90 11.35
C PHE A 289 -1.24 -27.83 12.72
N GLN A 290 -1.92 -28.22 13.80
CA GLN A 290 -1.39 -28.18 15.17
C GLN A 290 -0.29 -29.24 15.40
N ASN A 291 -0.39 -30.38 14.71
CA ASN A 291 0.60 -31.44 14.78
C ASN A 291 1.81 -31.22 13.85
N GLN A 292 1.92 -30.07 13.19
CA GLN A 292 3.13 -29.75 12.42
C GLN A 292 4.34 -29.73 13.32
N THR A 293 5.38 -30.44 12.90
CA THR A 293 6.67 -30.50 13.58
C THR A 293 7.72 -29.76 12.79
N ASP A 294 8.63 -29.11 13.50
CA ASP A 294 9.89 -28.61 12.96
C ASP A 294 10.72 -29.79 12.39
N PRO A 295 11.73 -29.55 11.53
CA PRO A 295 12.62 -30.60 11.02
C PRO A 295 13.32 -31.42 12.12
N ASP A 296 13.46 -30.85 13.32
CA ASP A 296 14.01 -31.51 14.51
C ASP A 296 12.96 -32.34 15.29
N GLY A 297 11.75 -32.51 14.73
CA GLY A 297 10.67 -33.35 15.29
C GLY A 297 9.91 -32.74 16.47
N LYS A 298 10.13 -31.46 16.77
CA LYS A 298 9.44 -30.72 17.84
C LYS A 298 8.18 -30.04 17.31
N PRO A 299 7.08 -29.92 18.08
CA PRO A 299 5.87 -29.24 17.61
C PRO A 299 6.14 -27.75 17.37
N LEU A 300 5.62 -27.21 16.26
CA LEU A 300 5.79 -25.78 15.92
C LEU A 300 4.99 -24.84 16.86
N GLY A 301 3.94 -25.35 17.51
CA GLY A 301 3.12 -24.57 18.45
C GLY A 301 2.33 -23.42 17.82
N ILE A 302 2.13 -23.45 16.49
CA ILE A 302 1.39 -22.42 15.75
C ILE A 302 -0.10 -22.76 15.66
N MET A 303 -0.95 -21.76 15.87
CA MET A 303 -2.40 -21.90 15.71
C MET A 303 -2.86 -21.38 14.34
N PRO A 304 -3.79 -22.08 13.66
CA PRO A 304 -4.35 -21.61 12.40
C PRO A 304 -5.17 -20.32 12.60
N ARG A 305 -5.04 -19.38 11.67
CA ARG A 305 -5.73 -18.06 11.71
C ARG A 305 -6.57 -17.75 10.48
N ILE A 306 -6.23 -18.32 9.32
CA ILE A 306 -6.84 -17.96 8.04
C ILE A 306 -7.43 -19.22 7.39
N LEU A 307 -8.73 -19.20 7.15
CA LEU A 307 -9.42 -20.17 6.31
C LEU A 307 -9.50 -19.64 4.88
N LEU A 308 -8.69 -20.20 3.98
CA LEU A 308 -8.70 -19.85 2.56
C LEU A 308 -9.53 -20.86 1.77
N VAL A 309 -10.56 -20.39 1.06
CA VAL A 309 -11.48 -21.24 0.29
C VAL A 309 -11.72 -20.68 -1.12
N PRO A 310 -11.97 -21.54 -2.12
CA PRO A 310 -12.43 -21.09 -3.43
C PRO A 310 -13.85 -20.51 -3.34
N SER A 311 -14.24 -19.72 -4.34
CA SER A 311 -15.57 -19.07 -4.39
C SER A 311 -16.73 -20.05 -4.33
N THR A 312 -16.54 -21.29 -4.81
CA THR A 312 -17.56 -22.36 -4.76
C THR A 312 -17.88 -22.82 -3.35
N LEU A 313 -16.93 -22.73 -2.42
CA LEU A 313 -17.07 -23.16 -1.03
C LEU A 313 -17.26 -21.98 -0.05
N GLN A 314 -17.26 -20.74 -0.55
CA GLN A 314 -17.38 -19.54 0.27
C GLN A 314 -18.65 -19.56 1.13
N ASN A 315 -19.80 -19.87 0.55
CA ASN A 315 -21.06 -19.91 1.30
C ASN A 315 -21.06 -20.98 2.41
N THR A 316 -20.43 -22.13 2.16
CA THR A 316 -20.28 -23.19 3.16
C THR A 316 -19.37 -22.73 4.29
N ALA A 317 -18.22 -22.14 3.96
CA ALA A 317 -17.30 -21.59 4.95
C ALA A 317 -17.93 -20.47 5.78
N THR A 318 -18.63 -19.51 5.16
CA THR A 318 -19.30 -18.43 5.89
C THR A 318 -20.41 -18.95 6.81
N LYS A 319 -21.18 -19.96 6.37
CA LYS A 319 -22.16 -20.62 7.24
C LYS A 319 -21.48 -21.31 8.42
N LEU A 320 -20.40 -22.04 8.18
CA LEU A 320 -19.65 -22.73 9.22
C LEU A 320 -19.02 -21.76 10.23
N MET A 321 -18.51 -20.61 9.82
CA MET A 321 -17.90 -19.64 10.73
C MET A 321 -18.93 -18.73 11.43
N GLY A 322 -20.14 -18.58 10.86
CA GLY A 322 -21.17 -17.66 11.35
C GLY A 322 -22.33 -18.31 12.12
N SER A 323 -22.61 -19.60 11.89
CA SER A 323 -23.75 -20.29 12.50
C SER A 323 -23.54 -20.51 14.00
N GLN A 324 -24.63 -20.49 14.78
CA GLN A 324 -24.60 -20.89 16.20
C GLN A 324 -24.60 -22.42 16.36
N LEU A 325 -25.11 -23.12 15.36
CA LEU A 325 -25.35 -24.56 15.38
C LEU A 325 -24.81 -25.22 14.11
N THR A 326 -24.22 -26.40 14.25
CA THR A 326 -23.88 -27.28 13.12
C THR A 326 -24.77 -28.52 13.15
N THR A 327 -25.07 -29.08 11.98
CA THR A 327 -25.80 -30.34 11.89
C THR A 327 -24.79 -31.48 11.92
N GLY A 328 -24.73 -32.23 13.02
CA GLY A 328 -23.86 -33.39 13.14
C GLY A 328 -24.22 -34.47 12.12
N GLY A 329 -23.22 -35.14 11.55
CA GLY A 329 -23.34 -36.00 10.37
C GLY A 329 -24.22 -37.26 10.48
N ASN A 330 -24.98 -37.47 11.57
CA ASN A 330 -25.88 -38.62 11.69
C ASN A 330 -27.05 -38.48 12.69
N SER A 331 -27.34 -37.28 13.21
CA SER A 331 -28.41 -37.08 14.20
C SER A 331 -29.18 -35.79 13.90
N ASN A 332 -30.51 -35.81 14.01
CA ASN A 332 -31.38 -34.61 13.97
C ASN A 332 -31.17 -33.67 15.19
N VAL A 333 -29.98 -33.70 15.78
CA VAL A 333 -29.58 -32.93 16.95
C VAL A 333 -28.55 -31.92 16.49
N ALA A 334 -28.85 -30.65 16.73
CA ALA A 334 -27.97 -29.55 16.41
C ALA A 334 -26.90 -29.42 17.51
N ASP A 335 -25.63 -29.50 17.13
CA ASP A 335 -24.51 -29.31 18.05
C ASP A 335 -24.08 -27.85 18.09
N ARG A 336 -23.51 -27.41 19.21
CA ARG A 336 -22.97 -26.06 19.33
C ARG A 336 -21.79 -25.90 18.38
N ASN A 337 -21.84 -24.88 17.54
CA ASN A 337 -20.74 -24.58 16.65
C ASN A 337 -19.54 -24.01 17.43
N VAL A 338 -18.44 -24.77 17.47
CA VAL A 338 -17.17 -24.37 18.08
C VAL A 338 -16.38 -23.34 17.26
N TYR A 339 -16.73 -23.17 15.99
CA TYR A 339 -16.08 -22.24 15.06
C TYR A 339 -16.75 -20.86 14.97
N GLN A 340 -17.87 -20.67 15.68
CA GLN A 340 -18.62 -19.43 15.61
C GLN A 340 -17.78 -18.22 16.04
N GLY A 341 -17.65 -17.24 15.14
CA GLY A 341 -17.00 -15.95 15.43
C GLY A 341 -15.48 -15.99 15.55
N ARG A 342 -14.83 -17.06 15.06
CA ARG A 342 -13.38 -17.17 14.94
C ARG A 342 -12.82 -16.57 13.66
#